data_AF-A0A1B6F3A4-F1
#
_entry.id   AF-A0A1B6F3A4-F1
#
_cell.length_a   1.000
_cell.length_b   1.000
_cell.length_c   1.000
_cell.angle_alpha   90.00
_cell.angle_beta   90.00
_cell.angle_gamma   90.00
#
_symmetry.space_group_name_H-M   'P 1'
#
loop_
_entity.id
_entity.type
_entity.pdbx_description
1 polymer ?
#
loop_
_entity_poly.entity_id
_entity_poly.type
_entity_poly.pdbx_seq_one_letter_code
_entity_poly.pdbx_strand_id
1 'polypeptide(L)'
;LQKTNRSVQVNVCLSKFYSTNAKTSVEVPARVERSSVDILKALESTIKRDPTAAHFKYHDDPYLIPLSNIGKRVFALSQESGRKAAQWIKKQHPELFQHREADPV
;
A
#
# COMPACT_ATOMS: atom_id res chain seq x y z
N LEU A 1 51.34 -0.68 29.96
CA LEU A 1 50.30 -0.48 28.92
C LEU A 1 49.25 0.50 29.45
N GLN A 2 49.47 1.80 29.31
CA GLN A 2 48.49 2.82 29.72
C GLN A 2 47.84 3.39 28.46
N LYS A 3 46.55 3.09 28.27
CA LYS A 3 45.75 3.60 27.15
C LYS A 3 45.47 5.07 27.42
N THR A 4 46.02 5.96 26.60
CA THR A 4 45.67 7.38 26.60
C THR A 4 44.31 7.55 25.94
N ASN A 5 43.28 7.84 26.74
CA ASN A 5 41.97 8.22 26.25
C ASN A 5 42.03 9.66 25.71
N ARG A 6 42.10 9.82 24.38
CA ARG A 6 41.83 11.12 23.74
C ARG A 6 40.32 11.33 23.72
N SER A 7 39.84 12.16 24.62
CA SER A 7 38.48 12.70 24.59
C SER A 7 38.38 13.74 23.46
N VAL A 8 37.75 13.35 22.35
CA VAL A 8 37.34 14.28 21.30
C VAL A 8 36.12 15.03 21.82
N GLN A 9 36.29 16.31 22.17
CA GLN A 9 35.16 17.16 22.54
C GLN A 9 34.48 17.65 21.28
N VAL A 10 33.31 17.09 21.00
CA VAL A 10 32.41 17.56 19.94
C VAL A 10 31.62 18.74 20.50
N ASN A 11 31.98 19.95 20.10
CA ASN A 11 31.22 21.15 20.46
C ASN A 11 29.90 21.16 19.69
N VAL A 12 28.84 20.59 20.27
CA VAL A 12 27.48 20.78 19.78
C VAL A 12 27.11 22.24 20.05
N CYS A 13 27.05 23.05 19.00
CA CYS A 13 26.51 24.39 19.07
C CYS A 13 25.00 24.28 19.31
N LEU A 14 24.61 24.19 20.59
CA LEU A 14 23.23 24.25 21.01
C LEU A 14 22.84 25.74 21.05
N SER A 15 22.44 26.30 19.91
CA SER A 15 21.87 27.64 19.88
C SER A 15 20.54 27.62 20.63
N LYS A 16 20.59 27.92 21.94
CA LYS A 16 19.42 28.25 22.74
C LYS A 16 18.84 29.55 22.18
N PHE A 17 17.75 29.42 21.42
CA PHE A 17 16.89 30.54 21.10
C PHE A 17 16.20 31.00 22.39
N TYR A 18 16.78 32.01 23.04
CA TYR A 18 16.06 32.77 24.06
C TYR A 18 15.13 33.73 23.33
N SER A 19 13.86 33.34 23.21
CA SER A 19 12.81 34.21 22.71
C SER A 19 12.62 35.35 23.70
N THR A 20 12.89 36.57 23.26
CA THR A 20 12.39 37.78 23.90
C THR A 20 10.88 37.67 24.05
N ASN A 21 10.35 38.24 25.13
CA ASN A 21 8.95 38.25 25.55
C ASN A 21 8.06 39.04 24.56
N ALA A 22 8.01 38.59 23.30
CA ALA A 22 6.91 38.83 22.38
C ALA A 22 5.94 37.67 22.60
N LYS A 23 4.63 37.94 22.62
CA LYS A 23 3.61 36.89 22.57
C LYS A 23 3.84 36.07 21.28
N THR A 24 4.64 35.02 21.34
CA THR A 24 4.80 34.09 20.23
C THR A 24 3.56 33.20 20.25
N SER A 25 2.52 33.64 19.55
CA SER A 25 1.31 32.83 19.38
C SER A 25 1.71 31.55 18.66
N VAL A 26 1.67 30.43 19.37
CA VAL A 26 1.88 29.10 18.77
C VAL A 26 0.65 28.79 17.93
N GLU A 27 0.79 28.86 16.61
CA GLU A 27 -0.28 28.54 15.66
C GLU A 27 -0.27 27.05 15.34
N VAL A 28 -1.23 26.30 15.89
CA VAL A 28 -1.41 24.87 15.58
C VAL A 28 -2.17 24.74 14.26
N PRO A 29 -1.67 23.98 13.27
CA PRO A 29 -2.36 23.81 12.00
C PRO A 29 -3.62 22.95 12.16
N ALA A 30 -4.60 23.20 11.28
CA ALA A 30 -5.82 22.41 11.22
C ALA A 30 -5.55 20.99 10.70
N ARG A 31 -6.27 20.00 11.24
CA ARG A 31 -6.26 18.63 10.73
C ARG A 31 -6.88 18.59 9.34
N VAL A 32 -6.22 17.89 8.42
CA VAL A 32 -6.79 17.60 7.10
C VAL A 32 -7.57 16.30 7.17
N GLU A 33 -8.88 16.37 7.00
CA GLU A 33 -9.74 15.20 6.86
C GLU A 33 -9.43 14.47 5.54
N ARG A 34 -9.26 13.14 5.60
CA ARG A 34 -8.99 12.27 4.45
C ARG A 34 -9.92 11.07 4.47
N SER A 35 -10.32 10.57 3.31
CA SER A 35 -10.99 9.27 3.19
C SER A 35 -10.00 8.12 3.41
N SER A 36 -10.51 6.94 3.74
CA SER A 36 -9.69 5.73 3.98
C SER A 36 -8.86 5.30 2.76
N VAL A 37 -9.21 5.78 1.56
CA VAL A 37 -8.55 5.39 0.29
C VAL A 37 -7.82 6.55 -0.40
N ASP A 38 -7.73 7.73 0.22
CA ASP A 38 -7.16 8.92 -0.43
C ASP A 38 -5.68 8.75 -0.79
N ILE A 39 -4.92 8.05 0.04
CA ILE A 39 -3.50 7.80 -0.22
C ILE A 39 -3.34 6.88 -1.45
N LEU A 40 -4.20 5.85 -1.57
CA LEU A 40 -4.16 4.92 -2.71
C LEU A 40 -4.47 5.65 -4.02
N LYS A 41 -5.48 6.54 -4.03
CA LYS A 41 -5.82 7.37 -5.19
C LYS A 41 -4.70 8.35 -5.54
N ALA A 42 -4.07 8.96 -4.54
CA ALA A 42 -2.92 9.84 -4.75
C ALA A 42 -1.78 9.08 -5.44
N LEU A 43 -1.44 7.88 -4.96
CA LEU A 43 -0.41 7.04 -5.58
C LEU A 43 -0.79 6.61 -7.01
N GLU A 44 -2.02 6.16 -7.23
CA GLU A 44 -2.53 5.79 -8.57
C GLU A 44 -2.30 6.94 -9.58
N SER A 45 -2.65 8.17 -9.20
CA SER A 45 -2.54 9.35 -10.07
C SER A 45 -1.09 9.72 -10.46
N THR A 46 -0.10 9.27 -9.69
CA THR A 46 1.31 9.52 -10.01
C THR A 46 1.85 8.58 -11.08
N ILE A 47 1.19 7.44 -11.32
CA ILE A 47 1.68 6.37 -12.20
C ILE A 47 0.89 6.37 -13.52
N LYS A 48 1.61 6.28 -14.64
CA LYS A 48 1.00 6.19 -15.98
C LYS A 48 0.93 4.74 -16.45
N ARG A 49 -0.01 4.46 -17.37
CA ARG A 49 -0.13 3.15 -18.00
C ARG A 49 1.07 2.87 -18.91
N ASP A 50 1.68 1.71 -18.71
CA ASP A 50 2.74 1.18 -19.59
C ASP A 50 2.12 0.48 -20.81
N PRO A 51 2.47 0.87 -22.06
CA PRO A 51 1.99 0.19 -23.26
C PRO A 51 2.71 -1.14 -23.55
N THR A 52 3.87 -1.39 -22.95
CA THR A 52 4.69 -2.60 -23.19
C THR A 52 4.29 -3.75 -22.28
N ALA A 53 3.81 -3.45 -21.08
CA ALA A 53 3.36 -4.45 -20.12
C ALA A 53 1.96 -4.99 -20.45
N ALA A 54 1.76 -6.28 -20.15
CA ALA A 54 0.44 -6.88 -20.12
C ALA A 54 -0.42 -6.21 -19.02
N HIS A 55 -1.75 -6.24 -19.19
CA HIS A 55 -2.64 -5.70 -18.16
C HIS A 55 -2.57 -6.57 -16.89
N PHE A 56 -2.48 -5.94 -15.71
CA PHE A 56 -2.36 -6.59 -14.38
C PHE A 56 -3.43 -7.64 -14.04
N LYS A 57 -4.48 -7.73 -14.86
CA LYS A 57 -5.57 -8.71 -14.70
C LYS A 57 -5.09 -10.13 -15.04
N TYR A 58 -4.09 -10.24 -15.89
CA TYR A 58 -3.52 -11.52 -16.33
C TYR A 58 -2.25 -11.81 -15.54
N HIS A 59 -1.87 -13.08 -15.49
CA HIS A 59 -0.56 -13.48 -14.95
C HIS A 59 0.55 -12.93 -15.85
N ASP A 60 1.69 -12.58 -15.27
CA ASP A 60 2.86 -12.06 -16.00
C ASP A 60 3.71 -13.17 -16.64
N ASP A 61 3.13 -14.36 -16.80
CA ASP A 61 3.77 -15.50 -17.44
C ASP A 61 3.49 -15.48 -18.95
N PRO A 62 4.52 -15.59 -19.82
CA PRO A 62 4.34 -15.56 -21.27
C PRO A 62 3.29 -16.54 -21.83
N TYR A 63 3.11 -17.70 -21.20
CA TYR A 63 2.14 -18.70 -21.61
C TYR A 63 0.70 -18.31 -21.23
N LEU A 64 0.53 -17.58 -20.13
CA LEU A 64 -0.79 -17.23 -19.58
C LEU A 64 -1.32 -15.86 -20.03
N ILE A 65 -0.48 -15.05 -20.68
CA ILE A 65 -0.89 -13.74 -21.21
C ILE A 65 -1.70 -13.93 -22.51
N PRO A 66 -2.98 -13.49 -22.55
CA PRO A 66 -3.81 -13.65 -23.75
C PRO A 66 -3.43 -12.65 -24.85
N LEU A 67 -3.02 -13.19 -26.00
CA LEU A 67 -2.56 -12.41 -27.16
C LEU A 67 -3.72 -11.81 -27.99
N SER A 68 -4.85 -12.51 -28.10
CA SER A 68 -6.00 -12.10 -28.92
C SER A 68 -7.19 -11.61 -28.09
N ASN A 69 -8.06 -10.79 -28.67
CA ASN A 69 -9.27 -10.32 -27.99
C ASN A 69 -10.24 -11.46 -27.65
N ILE A 70 -10.29 -12.49 -28.50
CA ILE A 70 -11.06 -13.71 -28.23
C ILE A 70 -10.46 -14.44 -27.03
N GLY A 71 -9.13 -14.58 -26.98
CA GLY A 71 -8.43 -15.16 -25.84
C GLY A 71 -8.69 -14.40 -24.53
N LYS A 72 -8.67 -13.06 -24.57
CA LYS A 72 -9.02 -12.22 -23.42
C LYS A 72 -10.45 -12.48 -22.91
N ARG A 73 -11.41 -12.62 -23.83
CA ARG A 73 -12.81 -12.93 -23.50
C ARG A 73 -12.94 -14.32 -22.89
N VAL A 74 -12.33 -15.34 -23.49
CA VAL A 74 -12.34 -16.72 -22.99
C VAL A 74 -11.71 -16.78 -21.59
N PHE A 75 -10.55 -16.16 -21.39
CA PHE A 75 -9.89 -16.08 -20.08
C PHE A 75 -10.82 -15.46 -19.02
N ALA A 76 -11.46 -14.33 -19.35
CA ALA A 76 -12.38 -13.66 -18.43
C ALA A 76 -13.61 -14.52 -18.08
N LEU A 77 -14.18 -15.22 -19.07
CA LEU A 77 -15.32 -16.11 -18.87
C LEU A 77 -14.95 -17.32 -18.01
N SER A 78 -13.79 -17.94 -18.26
CA SER A 78 -13.29 -19.07 -17.48
C SER A 78 -12.95 -18.68 -16.04
N GLN A 79 -12.36 -17.51 -15.82
CA GLN A 79 -12.08 -17.02 -14.46
C GLN A 79 -13.38 -16.76 -13.69
N GLU A 80 -14.39 -16.18 -14.33
CA GLU A 80 -15.68 -15.90 -13.70
C GLU A 80 -16.49 -17.17 -13.44
N SER A 81 -16.46 -18.16 -14.34
CA SER A 81 -17.11 -19.45 -14.10
C SER A 81 -16.50 -20.18 -12.91
N GLY A 82 -15.16 -20.20 -12.81
CA GLY A 82 -14.45 -20.74 -11.65
C GLY A 82 -14.81 -20.03 -10.34
N ARG A 83 -14.88 -18.69 -10.35
CA ARG A 83 -15.31 -17.88 -9.19
C ARG A 83 -16.74 -18.24 -8.75
N LYS A 84 -17.67 -18.36 -9.69
CA LYS A 84 -19.06 -18.74 -9.40
C LYS A 84 -19.17 -20.16 -8.85
N ALA A 85 -18.42 -21.11 -9.42
CA ALA A 85 -18.37 -22.48 -8.93
C ALA A 85 -17.83 -22.52 -7.49
N ALA A 86 -16.74 -21.82 -7.20
CA ALA A 86 -16.18 -21.75 -5.85
C ALA A 86 -17.15 -21.10 -4.84
N GLN A 87 -17.83 -20.01 -5.23
CA GLN A 87 -18.87 -19.38 -4.42
C GLN A 87 -20.06 -20.32 -4.17
N TRP A 88 -20.45 -21.11 -5.17
CA TRP A 88 -21.51 -22.10 -5.03
C TRP A 88 -21.10 -23.18 -4.02
N ILE A 89 -19.89 -23.75 -4.13
CA ILE A 89 -19.36 -24.74 -3.17
C ILE A 89 -19.36 -24.17 -1.75
N LYS A 90 -18.84 -22.94 -1.56
CA LYS A 90 -18.84 -22.26 -0.26
C LYS A 90 -20.26 -22.11 0.33
N LYS A 91 -21.27 -21.85 -0.51
CA LYS A 91 -22.67 -21.75 -0.08
C LYS A 91 -23.30 -23.10 0.26
N GLN A 92 -22.90 -24.17 -0.44
CA GLN A 92 -23.41 -25.51 -0.18
C GLN A 92 -22.80 -26.12 1.10
N HIS A 93 -21.54 -25.79 1.40
CA HIS A 93 -20.81 -26.34 2.54
C HIS A 93 -20.28 -25.25 3.49
N PRO A 94 -21.16 -24.41 4.10
CA PRO A 94 -20.73 -23.33 4.99
C PRO A 94 -20.02 -23.82 6.24
N GLU A 95 -20.27 -25.06 6.67
CA GLU A 95 -19.63 -25.72 7.82
C GLU A 95 -18.11 -25.83 7.69
N LEU A 96 -17.60 -25.93 6.46
CA LEU A 96 -16.16 -26.05 6.20
C LEU A 96 -15.42 -24.70 6.29
N PHE A 97 -16.13 -23.57 6.24
CA PHE A 97 -15.55 -22.22 6.13
C PHE A 97 -15.85 -21.32 7.34
N GLN A 98 -16.05 -21.90 8.52
CA GLN A 98 -16.40 -21.16 9.75
C GLN A 98 -15.19 -20.59 10.49
N HIS A 99 -13.98 -21.06 10.19
CA HIS A 99 -12.76 -20.60 10.83
C HIS A 99 -12.48 -19.12 10.51
N ARG A 100 -12.33 -18.29 11.55
CA ARG A 100 -12.09 -16.84 11.44
C ARG A 100 -10.74 -16.50 12.06
N GLU A 101 -9.76 -16.20 11.23
CA GLU A 101 -8.42 -15.78 11.66
C GLU A 101 -8.28 -14.27 11.78
N ALA A 102 -8.87 -13.54 10.84
CA ALA A 102 -8.80 -12.08 10.79
C ALA A 102 -10.10 -11.46 11.28
N ASP A 103 -9.99 -10.43 12.12
CA ASP A 103 -11.09 -9.55 12.48
C ASP A 103 -11.02 -8.30 11.59
N PRO A 104 -12.09 -7.98 10.82
CA PRO A 104 -12.09 -6.82 9.93
C PRO A 104 -12.44 -5.51 10.64
N VAL A 105 -12.70 -5.56 11.96
CA VAL A 105 -13.10 -4.41 12.79
C VAL A 105 -11.88 -3.61 13.23
#